data_AF-A0A0R0BTP5-F1
#
_entry.id   AF-A0A0R0BTP5-F1
#
_cell.length_a   1.000
_cell.length_b   1.000
_cell.length_c   1.000
_cell.angle_alpha   90.00
_cell.angle_beta   90.00
_cell.angle_gamma   90.00
#
_symmetry.space_group_name_H-M   'P 1'
#
loop_
_entity.id
_entity.type
_entity.pdbx_description
1 polymer ?
#
loop_
_entity_poly.entity_id
_entity_poly.type
_entity_poly.pdbx_seq_one_letter_code
_entity_poly.pdbx_strand_id
1 'polypeptide(L)' 'MTAPGIVSYPELQKLCRPDGPAPRLATVERWARKSGIRIQYDGQGGVWTTMTALDAALGIGSAASTESYPAELI' A
#
# COMPACT_ATOMS: atom_id res chain seq x y z
N MET A 1 -12.79 14.35 -2.78
CA MET A 1 -12.95 12.94 -3.17
C MET A 1 -11.62 12.45 -3.70
N THR A 2 -10.76 11.90 -2.85
CA THR A 2 -9.44 11.39 -3.28
C THR A 2 -9.64 9.98 -3.82
N ALA A 3 -9.34 9.75 -5.10
CA ALA A 3 -9.37 8.42 -5.71
C ALA A 3 -8.51 7.44 -4.89
N PRO A 4 -8.86 6.14 -4.78
CA PRO A 4 -8.00 5.16 -4.15
C PRO A 4 -6.75 5.00 -5.02
N GLY A 5 -5.72 5.79 -4.73
CA GLY A 5 -4.46 5.76 -5.46
C GLY A 5 -3.88 4.36 -5.40
N ILE A 6 -3.81 3.68 -6.54
CA ILE A 6 -3.10 2.41 -6.62
C ILE A 6 -1.61 2.75 -6.61
N VAL A 7 -0.88 2.14 -5.68
CA VAL A 7 0.57 2.28 -5.56
C VAL A 7 1.21 1.10 -6.27
N SER A 8 1.83 1.39 -7.40
CA SER A 8 2.53 0.40 -8.22
C SER A 8 3.88 0.02 -7.61
N TYR A 9 4.41 -1.14 -8.03
CA TYR A 9 5.75 -1.62 -7.65
C TYR A 9 6.87 -0.56 -7.66
N PRO A 10 7.07 0.25 -8.72
CA PRO A 10 8.14 1.25 -8.74
C PRO A 10 7.99 2.34 -7.67
N GLU A 11 6.75 2.70 -7.31
CA GLU A 11 6.49 3.64 -6.21
C GLU A 11 6.77 2.99 -4.86
N LEU A 12 6.40 1.71 -4.68
CA LEU A 12 6.77 0.95 -3.48
C LEU A 12 8.27 0.83 -3.30
N GLN A 13 9.03 0.70 -4.39
CA GLN A 13 10.49 0.67 -4.34
C GLN A 13 11.07 1.98 -3.81
N LYS A 14 10.57 3.13 -4.31
CA LYS A 14 10.97 4.46 -3.83
C LYS A 14 10.60 4.70 -2.36
N LEU A 15 9.43 4.24 -1.94
CA LEU A 15 8.98 4.33 -0.54
C LEU A 15 9.80 3.43 0.39
N CYS A 16 10.08 2.20 -0.05
CA CYS A 16 10.88 1.24 0.72
C CYS A 16 12.34 1.71 0.89
N ARG A 17 12.90 2.35 -0.13
CA ARG A 17 14.27 2.88 -0.10
C ARG A 17 14.36 4.18 -0.91
N PRO A 18 14.13 5.34 -0.27
CA PRO A 18 14.18 6.63 -0.95
C PRO A 18 15.61 7.04 -1.34
N ASP A 19 16.60 6.59 -0.57
CA ASP A 19 18.02 6.85 -0.81
C ASP A 19 18.74 5.52 -1.13
N GLY A 20 18.91 5.22 -2.42
CA GLY A 20 19.65 4.06 -2.90
C GLY A 20 19.06 3.35 -4.13
N PRO A 21 19.67 2.21 -4.53
CA PRO A 21 19.22 1.43 -5.68
C PRO A 21 17.84 0.81 -5.41
N ALA A 22 17.01 0.74 -6.46
CA ALA A 22 15.66 0.19 -6.39
C ALA A 22 15.67 -1.21 -5.77
N PRO A 23 15.07 -1.42 -4.58
CA PRO A 23 15.11 -2.70 -3.88
C PRO A 23 14.42 -3.78 -4.71
N ARG A 24 14.94 -5.02 -4.64
CA ARG A 24 14.30 -6.17 -5.29
C ARG A 24 12.93 -6.44 -4.68
N LEU A 25 12.08 -7.17 -5.42
CA LEU A 25 10.73 -7.56 -4.99
C LEU A 25 10.74 -8.17 -3.59
N ALA A 26 11.64 -9.13 -3.34
CA ALA A 26 11.79 -9.77 -2.03
C ALA A 26 12.08 -8.79 -0.87
N THR A 27 12.79 -7.69 -1.14
CA THR A 27 13.05 -6.65 -0.13
C THR A 27 11.80 -5.81 0.12
N VAL A 28 11.09 -5.43 -0.96
CA VAL A 28 9.82 -4.71 -0.86
C VAL A 28 8.75 -5.56 -0.16
N GLU A 29 8.66 -6.85 -0.47
CA GLU A 29 7.76 -7.80 0.19
C GLU A 29 8.09 -7.95 1.67
N ARG A 30 9.37 -8.10 2.01
CA ARG A 30 9.81 -8.21 3.40
C ARG A 30 9.52 -6.92 4.17
N TRP A 31 9.76 -5.77 3.57
CA TRP A 31 9.43 -4.47 4.14
C TRP A 31 7.92 -4.32 4.33
N ALA A 32 7.12 -4.64 3.31
CA ALA A 32 5.67 -4.62 3.37
C ALA A 32 5.13 -5.51 4.49
N ARG A 33 5.62 -6.74 4.61
CA ARG A 33 5.27 -7.66 5.71
C ARG A 33 5.67 -7.12 7.07
N LYS A 34 6.84 -6.50 7.19
CA LYS A 34 7.33 -5.90 8.45
C LYS A 34 6.49 -4.68 8.87
N SER A 35 6.06 -3.87 7.90
CA SER A 35 5.22 -2.70 8.10
C SER A 35 3.73 -3.04 8.21
N GLY A 36 3.30 -4.25 7.86
CA GLY A 36 1.89 -4.65 7.83
C GLY A 36 1.12 -4.18 6.58
N ILE A 37 1.82 -3.80 5.51
CA ILE A 37 1.22 -3.35 4.24
C ILE A 37 0.69 -4.58 3.49
N ARG A 38 -0.59 -4.56 3.11
CA ARG A 38 -1.18 -5.58 2.24
C ARG A 38 -0.78 -5.33 0.80
N ILE A 39 0.06 -6.21 0.24
CA ILE A 39 0.46 -6.18 -1.17
C ILE A 39 -0.27 -7.28 -1.95
N GLN A 40 -0.68 -6.96 -3.17
CA GLN A 40 -1.29 -7.88 -4.14
C GLN A 40 -0.31 -8.13 -5.29
N TYR A 41 -0.32 -9.33 -5.84
CA TYR A 41 0.50 -9.68 -7.01
C TYR A 41 -0.30 -9.45 -8.28
N ASP A 42 0.35 -8.85 -9.28
CA ASP A 42 -0.24 -8.58 -10.60
C ASP A 42 -0.17 -9.81 -11.53
N GLY A 43 0.39 -10.93 -11.07
CA GLY A 43 0.61 -12.13 -11.88
C GLY A 43 1.74 -12.02 -12.92
N GLN A 44 2.20 -10.81 -13.25
CA GLN A 44 3.35 -10.55 -14.13
C GLN A 44 4.68 -10.37 -13.36
N GLY A 45 4.74 -10.80 -12.09
CA GLY A 45 5.94 -10.65 -11.24
C GLY A 45 6.08 -9.27 -10.56
N GLY A 46 5.09 -8.39 -10.72
CA GLY A 46 4.96 -7.13 -9.98
C GLY A 46 4.03 -7.27 -8.78
N VAL A 47 4.21 -6.38 -7.80
CA VAL A 47 3.24 -6.18 -6.71
C VAL A 47 2.65 -4.79 -6.79
N TRP A 48 1.39 -4.67 -6.39
CA TRP A 48 0.70 -3.40 -6.22
C TRP A 48 0.00 -3.39 -4.87
N THR A 49 -0.21 -2.21 -4.32
CA THR A 49 -1.03 -2.01 -3.13
C THR A 49 -1.91 -0.79 -3.33
N THR A 50 -2.81 -0.54 -2.39
CA THR A 50 -3.62 0.67 -2.38
C THR A 50 -3.02 1.68 -1.40
N MET A 51 -3.16 2.96 -1.69
CA MET A 51 -2.72 4.04 -0.81
C MET A 51 -3.34 3.88 0.58
N THR A 52 -4.61 3.47 0.65
CA THR A 52 -5.29 3.17 1.92
C THR A 52 -4.63 2.06 2.73
N ALA A 53 -4.19 0.97 2.08
CA ALA A 53 -3.49 -0.12 2.76
C ALA A 53 -2.08 0.30 3.20
N LEU A 54 -1.42 1.17 2.43
CA LEU A 54 -0.14 1.77 2.77
C LEU A 54 -0.28 2.71 3.97
N ASP A 55 -1.20 3.67 3.94
CA ASP A 55 -1.45 4.65 5.01
C ASP A 55 -1.87 3.98 6.32
N ALA A 56 -2.71 2.94 6.24
CA ALA A 56 -3.11 2.15 7.40
C ALA A 56 -1.91 1.44 8.05
N ALA A 57 -0.99 0.91 7.23
CA ALA A 57 0.18 0.20 7.71
C ALA A 57 1.30 1.13 8.24
N LEU A 58 1.43 2.33 7.67
CA LEU A 58 2.35 3.35 8.16
C LEU A 58 1.83 4.08 9.41
N GLY A 59 0.56 3.84 9.80
CA GLY A 59 -0.07 4.54 10.92
C GLY A 59 -0.42 6.00 10.62
N ILE A 60 -0.21 6.47 9.39
CA ILE A 60 -0.53 7.83 8.93
C ILE A 60 -2.06 7.99 8.76
N GLY A 61 -2.80 6.87 8.68
CA GLY A 61 -4.26 6.83 8.63
C GLY A 61 -4.94 6.16 9.83
N SER A 62 -4.25 5.86 10.94
CA SER A 62 -4.90 5.29 12.15
C SER A 62 -5.62 6.36 12.98
N ALA A 63 -6.49 7.10 12.30
CA ALA A 63 -7.73 7.64 12.82
C ALA A 63 -8.91 7.29 11.88
N ALA A 64 -8.72 6.35 10.93
CA ALA A 64 -9.80 5.80 10.14
C ALA A 64 -10.50 4.70 10.95
N SER A 65 -11.35 5.17 11.86
CA SER A 65 -12.48 4.42 12.38
C SER A 65 -13.13 3.61 11.27
N THR A 66 -13.59 2.42 11.61
CA THR A 66 -14.52 1.63 10.81
C THR A 66 -15.80 2.44 10.55
N GLU A 67 -15.77 3.32 9.57
CA GLU A 67 -16.98 3.83 8.94
C GLU A 67 -17.39 2.77 7.91
N SER A 68 -18.14 1.79 8.41
CA SER A 68 -19.09 1.08 7.58
C SER A 68 -19.94 2.14 6.89
N TYR A 69 -19.83 2.25 5.56
CA TYR A 69 -20.82 2.93 4.76
C TYR A 69 -21.99 1.96 4.55
N PRO A 70 -23.12 2.06 5.28
CA PRO A 70 -24.35 1.47 4.75
C PRO A 70 -24.69 2.28 3.49
N ALA A 71 -24.51 1.66 2.34
CA ALA A 71 -25.02 2.18 1.08
C ALA A 71 -26.54 2.01 1.03
N GLU A 72 -27.26 2.78 1.85
CA GLU A 72 -28.69 3.05 1.66
C GLU A 72 -28.97 4.49 2.06
N LEU A 73 -29.03 5.37 1.06
CA LEU A 73 -29.83 6.58 1.14
C LEU A 73 -30.83 6.52 -0.01
N ILE A 74 -32.05 6.11 0.36
CA ILE A 74 -33.28 6.12 -0.43
C ILE A 74 -33.77 7.56 -0.54
#